data_AF-A0A6I1J6X2-F1
#
_entry.id   AF-A0A6I1J6X2-F1
#
_cell.length_a   1.000
_cell.length_b   1.000
_cell.length_c   1.000
_cell.angle_alpha   90.00
_cell.angle_beta   90.00
_cell.angle_gamma   90.00
#
_symmetry.space_group_name_H-M   'P 1'
#
loop_
_entity.id
_entity.type
_entity.pdbx_description
1 polymer ?
#
loop_
_entity_poly.entity_id
_entity_poly.type
_entity_poly.pdbx_seq_one_letter_code
_entity_poly.pdbx_strand_id
1 'polypeptide(L)'
;MDDAYPLGITDVTPLINKLRASGAQAVFPVSYLNDSLQIIRSMRQQRIDIPAIGGAAGYVIPDFEKGLGEFAEGVLSIAPANYDLAPELTERFRKRFGYFMVHEAVEHAVCLDVLVQAIEIAKSTQADALRKTLRDTRFEAGWTKTMTGGAVKFDRTGLNTLSVPVMVQWRNKELVTVWPGNVAKAKAVWKA
;
A
#
# COMPACT_ATOMS: atom_id res chain seq x y z
N MET A 1 -20.17 7.25 10.82
CA MET A 1 -20.89 6.70 9.65
C MET A 1 -20.23 5.39 9.30
N ASP A 2 -21.01 4.34 9.08
CA ASP A 2 -20.57 3.06 8.53
C ASP A 2 -21.62 2.68 7.47
N ASP A 3 -21.25 2.77 6.20
CA ASP A 3 -22.18 2.70 5.07
C ASP A 3 -21.52 1.94 3.92
N ALA A 4 -22.23 0.95 3.39
CA ALA A 4 -21.83 0.21 2.21
C ALA A 4 -22.46 0.82 0.93
N TYR A 5 -21.83 0.56 -0.21
CA TYR A 5 -22.35 0.91 -1.52
C TYR A 5 -22.04 -0.20 -2.55
N PRO A 6 -22.82 -0.34 -3.63
CA PRO A 6 -22.59 -1.39 -4.62
C PRO A 6 -21.32 -1.15 -5.44
N LEU A 7 -20.67 -2.23 -5.88
CA LEU A 7 -19.53 -2.16 -6.79
C LEU A 7 -19.92 -1.40 -8.07
N GLY A 8 -19.05 -0.48 -8.52
CA GLY A 8 -19.29 0.28 -9.74
C GLY A 8 -20.37 1.35 -9.56
N ILE A 9 -20.36 2.02 -8.41
CA ILE A 9 -21.27 3.12 -8.12
C ILE A 9 -21.15 4.18 -9.22
N THR A 10 -22.29 4.61 -9.75
CA THR A 10 -22.35 5.61 -10.83
C THR A 10 -22.65 7.02 -10.32
N ASP A 11 -23.20 7.12 -9.11
CA ASP A 11 -23.49 8.38 -8.43
C ASP A 11 -23.12 8.29 -6.95
N VAL A 12 -22.03 8.96 -6.59
CA VAL A 12 -21.55 9.04 -5.20
C VAL A 12 -22.23 10.14 -4.39
N THR A 13 -23.10 10.97 -5.00
CA THR A 13 -23.71 12.14 -4.36
C THR A 13 -24.41 11.81 -3.03
N PRO A 14 -25.22 10.74 -2.91
CA PRO A 14 -25.86 10.41 -1.65
C PRO A 14 -24.85 10.10 -0.53
N LEU A 15 -23.77 9.38 -0.86
CA LEU A 15 -22.71 9.04 0.09
C LEU A 15 -21.97 10.29 0.55
N ILE A 16 -21.64 11.19 -0.37
CA ILE A 16 -20.95 12.45 -0.06
C ILE A 16 -21.82 13.38 0.79
N ASN A 17 -23.13 13.44 0.53
CA ASN A 17 -24.06 14.22 1.34
C ASN A 17 -24.18 13.69 2.77
N LYS A 18 -24.26 12.37 2.95
CA LYS A 18 -24.21 11.75 4.29
C LYS A 18 -22.89 12.07 5.00
N LEU A 19 -21.77 11.97 4.29
CA LEU A 19 -20.46 12.30 4.84
C LEU A 19 -20.42 13.73 5.36
N ARG A 20 -20.89 14.70 4.57
CA ARG A 20 -20.98 16.11 4.97
C ARG A 20 -21.80 16.30 6.24
N ALA A 21 -22.95 15.63 6.34
CA ALA A 21 -23.84 15.74 7.49
C ALA A 21 -23.33 15.02 8.74
N SER A 22 -22.35 14.11 8.60
CA SER A 22 -21.92 13.22 9.68
C SER A 22 -21.04 13.87 10.76
N GLY A 23 -20.42 15.02 10.47
CA GLY A 23 -19.40 15.62 11.34
C GLY A 23 -18.10 14.81 11.44
N ALA A 24 -17.87 13.85 10.53
CA ALA A 24 -16.66 13.04 10.51
C ALA A 24 -15.41 13.90 10.30
N GLN A 25 -14.34 13.53 11.02
CA GLN A 25 -13.04 14.18 10.92
C GLN A 25 -12.07 13.44 9.99
N ALA A 26 -12.43 12.25 9.52
CA ALA A 26 -11.68 11.46 8.54
C ALA A 26 -12.62 10.45 7.87
N VAL A 27 -12.20 9.91 6.72
CA VAL A 27 -12.90 8.83 6.01
C VAL A 27 -11.98 7.69 5.64
N PHE A 28 -12.51 6.47 5.66
CA PHE A 28 -11.81 5.23 5.34
C PHE A 28 -12.49 4.50 4.17
N PRO A 29 -12.43 5.05 2.94
CA PRO A 29 -13.06 4.42 1.78
C PRO A 29 -12.28 3.17 1.35
N VAL A 30 -12.93 2.01 1.42
CA VAL A 30 -12.44 0.75 0.87
C VAL A 30 -13.11 0.53 -0.48
N SER A 31 -12.40 0.90 -1.54
CA SER A 31 -12.98 1.11 -2.87
C SER A 31 -12.06 0.58 -3.95
N TYR A 32 -12.63 0.00 -5.01
CA TYR A 32 -11.87 -0.23 -6.25
C TYR A 32 -11.53 1.09 -6.93
N LEU A 33 -10.56 1.06 -7.86
CA LEU A 33 -10.01 2.26 -8.50
C LEU A 33 -11.10 3.22 -8.99
N ASN A 34 -12.01 2.78 -9.88
CA ASN A 34 -13.01 3.68 -10.46
C ASN A 34 -13.91 4.35 -9.40
N ASP A 35 -14.36 3.59 -8.39
CA ASP A 35 -15.17 4.11 -7.30
C ASP A 35 -14.36 5.09 -6.43
N SER A 36 -13.10 4.77 -6.14
CA SER A 36 -12.20 5.64 -5.38
C SER A 36 -11.98 6.99 -6.09
N LEU A 37 -11.83 6.98 -7.42
CA LEU A 37 -11.67 8.19 -8.22
C LEU A 37 -12.93 9.06 -8.12
N GLN A 38 -14.12 8.47 -8.19
CA GLN A 38 -15.37 9.20 -8.05
C GLN A 38 -15.53 9.79 -6.64
N ILE A 39 -15.31 8.98 -5.60
CA ILE A 39 -15.44 9.41 -4.20
C ILE A 39 -14.52 10.59 -3.90
N ILE A 40 -13.22 10.45 -4.19
CA ILE A 40 -12.24 11.51 -3.89
C ILE A 40 -12.51 12.76 -4.72
N ARG A 41 -12.81 12.61 -6.02
CA ARG A 41 -13.15 13.75 -6.88
C ARG A 41 -14.36 14.52 -6.35
N SER A 42 -15.44 13.82 -5.99
CA SER A 42 -16.65 14.45 -5.46
C SER A 42 -16.41 15.09 -4.08
N MET A 43 -15.61 14.47 -3.21
CA MET A 43 -15.19 15.12 -1.95
C MET A 43 -14.50 16.46 -2.22
N ARG A 44 -13.48 16.49 -3.10
CA ARG A 44 -12.72 17.71 -3.40
C ARG A 44 -13.57 18.77 -4.10
N GLN A 45 -14.37 18.40 -5.09
CA GLN A 45 -15.28 19.32 -5.77
C GLN A 45 -16.27 19.99 -4.81
N GLN A 46 -16.71 19.27 -3.79
CA GLN A 46 -17.59 19.82 -2.76
C GLN A 46 -16.85 20.40 -1.55
N ARG A 47 -15.52 20.61 -1.63
CA ARG A 47 -14.70 21.19 -0.56
C ARG A 47 -14.78 20.41 0.76
N ILE A 48 -14.84 19.09 0.66
CA ILE A 48 -14.69 18.18 1.80
C ILE A 48 -13.22 17.77 1.83
N ASP A 49 -12.46 18.47 2.67
CA ASP A 49 -10.99 18.36 2.73
C ASP A 49 -10.49 17.55 3.93
N ILE A 50 -11.39 16.92 4.68
CA ILE A 50 -11.02 15.97 5.74
C ILE A 50 -10.12 14.84 5.17
N PRO A 51 -9.21 14.29 5.98
CA PRO A 51 -8.35 13.19 5.58
C PRO A 51 -9.12 11.99 5.02
N ALA A 52 -8.71 11.52 3.85
CA ALA A 52 -9.19 10.28 3.26
C ALA A 52 -8.06 9.24 3.32
N ILE A 53 -8.36 8.08 3.91
CA ILE A 53 -7.43 6.97 4.11
C ILE A 53 -7.97 5.77 3.33
N GLY A 54 -7.41 5.55 2.15
CA GLY A 54 -7.79 4.47 1.26
C GLY A 54 -7.37 3.08 1.76
N GLY A 55 -8.08 2.07 1.28
CA GLY A 55 -7.84 0.66 1.60
C GLY A 55 -6.78 -0.03 0.74
N ALA A 56 -5.64 0.62 0.45
CA ALA A 56 -4.59 0.09 -0.44
C ALA A 56 -5.04 -0.07 -1.91
N ALA A 57 -4.47 -1.05 -2.63
CA ALA A 57 -4.82 -1.42 -4.00
C ALA A 57 -4.93 -0.22 -4.95
N GLY A 58 -6.14 0.10 -5.42
CA GLY A 58 -6.40 1.20 -6.35
C GLY A 58 -5.95 2.57 -5.85
N TYR A 59 -5.74 2.77 -4.55
CA TYR A 59 -5.24 4.01 -3.98
C TYR A 59 -3.72 4.19 -4.08
N VAL A 60 -2.95 3.12 -4.32
CA VAL A 60 -1.48 3.12 -4.24
C VAL A 60 -0.81 2.77 -5.56
N ILE A 61 -1.48 3.06 -6.68
CA ILE A 61 -0.99 2.83 -8.04
C ILE A 61 -0.95 4.14 -8.85
N PRO A 62 -0.10 4.25 -9.89
CA PRO A 62 0.02 5.48 -10.68
C PRO A 62 -1.29 5.97 -11.29
N ASP A 63 -2.20 5.05 -11.66
CA ASP A 63 -3.46 5.42 -12.32
C ASP A 63 -4.42 6.16 -11.38
N PHE A 64 -4.23 6.03 -10.05
CA PHE A 64 -4.95 6.85 -9.07
C PHE A 64 -4.62 8.34 -9.23
N GLU A 65 -3.32 8.66 -9.25
CA GLU A 65 -2.84 10.02 -9.45
C GLU A 65 -3.19 10.54 -10.83
N LYS A 66 -2.96 9.74 -11.89
CA LYS A 66 -3.34 10.14 -13.26
C LYS A 66 -4.83 10.45 -13.38
N GLY A 67 -5.68 9.68 -12.72
CA GLY A 67 -7.13 9.85 -12.78
C GLY A 67 -7.65 11.04 -11.98
N LEU A 68 -6.98 11.44 -10.91
CA LEU A 68 -7.40 12.53 -10.02
C LEU A 68 -6.65 13.84 -10.24
N GLY A 69 -5.44 13.80 -10.79
CA GLY A 69 -4.54 14.94 -10.85
C GLY A 69 -4.33 15.56 -9.46
N GLU A 70 -4.55 16.87 -9.35
CA GLU A 70 -4.40 17.61 -8.09
C GLU A 70 -5.26 17.09 -6.93
N PHE A 71 -6.38 16.39 -7.22
CA PHE A 71 -7.24 15.85 -6.18
C PHE A 71 -6.64 14.64 -5.44
N ALA A 72 -5.60 14.01 -5.99
CA ALA A 72 -4.86 12.96 -5.30
C ALA A 72 -3.98 13.51 -4.17
N GLU A 73 -3.54 14.76 -4.25
CA GLU A 73 -2.60 15.35 -3.29
C GLU A 73 -3.13 15.28 -1.86
N GLY A 74 -2.31 14.73 -0.96
CA GLY A 74 -2.62 14.55 0.45
C GLY A 74 -3.51 13.35 0.78
N VAL A 75 -4.04 12.62 -0.21
CA VAL A 75 -4.76 11.36 0.04
C VAL A 75 -3.81 10.35 0.67
N LEU A 76 -4.27 9.72 1.75
CA LEU A 76 -3.55 8.70 2.49
C LEU A 76 -4.03 7.32 2.04
N SER A 77 -3.19 6.31 2.24
CA SER A 77 -3.57 4.92 2.09
C SER A 77 -2.67 4.03 2.93
N ILE A 78 -3.15 2.83 3.24
CA ILE A 78 -2.36 1.79 3.88
C ILE A 78 -1.65 0.97 2.80
N ALA A 79 -0.41 0.55 3.05
CA ALA A 79 0.30 -0.41 2.21
C ALA A 79 1.12 -1.39 3.09
N PRO A 80 1.35 -2.63 2.65
CA PRO A 80 2.19 -3.60 3.36
C PRO A 80 3.68 -3.22 3.28
N ALA A 81 4.10 -2.59 2.18
CA ALA A 81 5.41 -1.98 1.98
C ALA A 81 5.28 -0.89 0.89
N ASN A 82 6.25 0.03 0.83
CA ASN A 82 6.33 1.05 -0.22
C ASN A 82 7.73 1.04 -0.86
N TYR A 83 7.81 1.47 -2.12
CA TYR A 83 9.08 1.45 -2.87
C TYR A 83 10.16 2.33 -2.24
N ASP A 84 9.77 3.41 -1.57
CA ASP A 84 10.68 4.39 -0.98
C ASP A 84 11.44 3.86 0.25
N LEU A 85 11.10 2.67 0.74
CA LEU A 85 11.79 2.04 1.86
C LEU A 85 13.21 1.59 1.48
N ALA A 86 13.40 1.10 0.25
CA ALA A 86 14.66 0.58 -0.29
C ALA A 86 14.83 0.95 -1.78
N PRO A 87 14.97 2.26 -2.09
CA PRO A 87 15.02 2.77 -3.47
C PRO A 87 16.15 2.15 -4.30
N GLU A 88 17.26 1.76 -3.67
CA GLU A 88 18.38 1.07 -4.33
C GLU A 88 17.97 -0.26 -4.99
N LEU A 89 16.94 -0.93 -4.45
CA LEU A 89 16.38 -2.16 -5.03
C LEU A 89 15.26 -1.85 -6.03
N THR A 90 14.38 -0.90 -5.71
CA THR A 90 13.16 -0.66 -6.48
C THR A 90 13.35 0.25 -7.68
N GLU A 91 14.38 1.10 -7.71
CA GLU A 91 14.59 2.06 -8.80
C GLU A 91 14.85 1.38 -10.16
N ARG A 92 15.35 0.15 -10.16
CA ARG A 92 15.48 -0.67 -11.38
C ARG A 92 14.11 -0.95 -12.03
N PHE A 93 13.06 -1.07 -11.23
CA PHE A 93 11.69 -1.22 -11.74
C PHE A 93 11.25 0.07 -12.42
N ARG A 94 11.46 1.22 -11.76
CA ARG A 94 11.12 2.53 -12.32
C ARG A 94 11.82 2.78 -13.65
N LYS A 95 13.12 2.49 -13.74
CA LYS A 95 13.88 2.59 -14.99
C LYS A 95 13.34 1.70 -16.11
N ARG A 96 12.82 0.52 -15.79
CA ARG A 96 12.31 -0.45 -16.77
C ARG A 96 10.88 -0.12 -17.23
N PHE A 97 10.02 0.31 -16.32
CA PHE A 97 8.58 0.42 -16.58
C PHE A 97 8.06 1.87 -16.63
N GLY A 98 8.87 2.85 -16.24
CA GLY A 98 8.53 4.27 -16.32
C GLY A 98 7.66 4.81 -15.17
N TYR A 99 7.42 4.01 -14.12
CA TYR A 99 6.68 4.42 -12.92
C TYR A 99 7.21 3.70 -11.68
N PHE A 100 6.83 4.15 -10.48
CA PHE A 100 7.31 3.56 -9.23
C PHE A 100 6.88 2.09 -9.06
N MET A 101 7.65 1.31 -8.31
CA MET A 101 7.31 -0.08 -8.02
C MET A 101 6.12 -0.13 -7.06
N VAL A 102 4.94 -0.50 -7.56
CA VAL A 102 3.74 -0.63 -6.72
C VAL A 102 3.94 -1.70 -5.66
N HIS A 103 3.21 -1.59 -4.53
CA HIS A 103 3.37 -2.49 -3.39
C HIS A 103 3.23 -3.98 -3.75
N GLU A 104 2.33 -4.38 -4.66
CA GLU A 104 2.22 -5.78 -5.07
C GLU A 104 3.49 -6.26 -5.77
N ALA A 105 4.11 -5.41 -6.62
CA ALA A 105 5.34 -5.77 -7.29
C ALA A 105 6.50 -5.95 -6.30
N VAL A 106 6.56 -5.11 -5.25
CA VAL A 106 7.50 -5.27 -4.13
C VAL A 106 7.29 -6.61 -3.43
N GLU A 107 6.05 -6.92 -3.06
CA GLU A 107 5.71 -8.18 -2.40
C GLU A 107 6.07 -9.41 -3.23
N HIS A 108 5.76 -9.41 -4.53
CA HIS A 108 6.09 -10.54 -5.41
C HIS A 108 7.60 -10.73 -5.55
N ALA A 109 8.38 -9.63 -5.58
CA ALA A 109 9.84 -9.72 -5.60
C ALA A 109 10.38 -10.32 -4.29
N VAL A 110 9.82 -9.94 -3.14
CA VAL A 110 10.14 -10.53 -1.84
C VAL A 110 9.77 -12.01 -1.79
N CYS A 111 8.57 -12.39 -2.20
CA CYS A 111 8.12 -13.79 -2.21
C CYS A 111 9.02 -14.68 -3.07
N LEU A 112 9.39 -14.20 -4.27
CA LEU A 112 10.30 -14.94 -5.15
C LEU A 112 11.69 -15.09 -4.53
N ASP A 113 12.26 -14.01 -3.99
CA ASP A 113 13.58 -14.02 -3.37
C ASP A 113 13.64 -14.96 -2.15
N VAL A 114 12.62 -14.93 -1.29
CA VAL A 114 12.49 -15.84 -0.14
C VAL A 114 12.37 -17.30 -0.60
N LEU A 115 11.62 -17.57 -1.67
CA LEU A 115 11.51 -18.92 -2.23
C LEU A 115 12.86 -19.43 -2.77
N VAL A 116 13.60 -18.59 -3.49
CA VAL A 116 14.96 -18.92 -3.98
C VAL A 116 15.89 -19.22 -2.82
N GLN A 117 15.94 -18.34 -1.81
CA GLN A 117 16.74 -18.57 -0.60
C GLN A 117 16.36 -19.88 0.11
N ALA A 118 15.06 -20.19 0.20
CA ALA A 118 14.60 -21.44 0.82
C ALA A 118 15.06 -22.69 0.03
N ILE A 119 15.03 -22.64 -1.31
CA ILE A 119 15.56 -23.72 -2.16
C ILE A 119 17.06 -23.88 -1.96
N GLU A 120 17.80 -22.78 -1.88
CA GLU A 120 19.25 -22.79 -1.67
C GLU A 120 19.65 -23.34 -0.31
N ILE A 121 18.88 -23.04 0.75
CA ILE A 121 19.10 -23.57 2.11
C ILE A 121 18.70 -25.04 2.19
N ALA A 122 17.53 -25.39 1.64
CA ALA A 122 17.01 -26.77 1.68
C ALA A 122 17.80 -27.73 0.77
N LYS A 123 18.52 -27.20 -0.23
CA LYS A 123 19.12 -27.96 -1.33
C LYS A 123 18.10 -28.91 -2.00
N SER A 124 16.86 -28.45 -2.09
CA SER A 124 15.71 -29.26 -2.52
C SER A 124 14.58 -28.37 -3.02
N THR A 125 13.78 -28.93 -3.92
CA THR A 125 12.52 -28.34 -4.40
C THR A 125 11.30 -29.13 -3.92
N GLN A 126 11.48 -30.13 -3.06
CA GLN A 126 10.40 -30.93 -2.51
C GLN A 126 9.54 -30.10 -1.54
N ALA A 127 8.23 -30.22 -1.65
CA ALA A 127 7.28 -29.36 -0.94
C ALA A 127 7.48 -29.38 0.59
N ASP A 128 7.72 -30.56 1.18
CA ASP A 128 7.88 -30.68 2.64
C ASP A 128 9.21 -30.09 3.12
N ALA A 129 10.28 -30.26 2.34
CA ALA A 129 11.57 -29.62 2.63
C ALA A 129 11.45 -28.09 2.58
N LEU A 130 10.81 -27.55 1.54
CA LEU A 130 10.60 -26.11 1.40
C LEU A 130 9.70 -25.55 2.50
N ARG A 131 8.57 -26.21 2.81
CA ARG A 131 7.68 -25.76 3.90
C ARG A 131 8.40 -25.74 5.25
N LYS A 132 9.24 -26.73 5.52
CA LYS A 132 10.06 -26.75 6.74
C LYS A 132 11.04 -25.58 6.76
N THR A 133 11.81 -25.39 5.69
CA THR A 133 12.79 -24.29 5.60
C THR A 133 12.14 -22.92 5.71
N LEU A 134 11.03 -22.68 5.01
CA LEU A 134 10.29 -21.42 5.08
C LEU A 134 9.82 -21.11 6.52
N ARG A 135 9.37 -22.10 7.28
CA ARG A 135 8.92 -21.90 8.67
C ARG A 135 10.07 -21.70 9.66
N ASP A 136 11.17 -22.43 9.47
CA ASP A 136 12.26 -22.46 10.44
C ASP A 136 13.27 -21.32 10.24
N THR A 137 13.21 -20.64 9.09
CA THR A 137 14.22 -19.63 8.69
C THR A 137 13.69 -18.21 8.88
N ARG A 138 14.57 -17.33 9.37
CA ARG A 138 14.42 -15.89 9.28
C ARG A 138 15.27 -15.41 8.10
N PHE A 139 14.65 -14.82 7.09
CA PHE A 139 15.31 -14.34 5.88
C PHE A 139 15.61 -12.85 6.00
N GLU A 140 16.88 -12.46 5.82
CA GLU A 140 17.35 -11.07 6.01
C GLU A 140 18.15 -10.53 4.81
N ALA A 141 18.29 -11.34 3.76
CA ALA A 141 19.03 -11.01 2.55
C ALA A 141 18.11 -10.49 1.44
N GLY A 142 18.73 -9.85 0.44
CA GLY A 142 18.08 -9.52 -0.82
C GLY A 142 16.86 -8.60 -0.67
N TRP A 143 15.75 -9.02 -1.28
CA TRP A 143 14.51 -8.27 -1.36
C TRP A 143 13.81 -8.15 -0.01
N THR A 144 14.08 -9.00 0.96
CA THR A 144 13.45 -8.91 2.29
C THR A 144 13.65 -7.55 2.97
N LYS A 145 14.70 -6.82 2.59
CA LYS A 145 15.00 -5.45 3.04
C LYS A 145 13.98 -4.40 2.59
N THR A 146 13.19 -4.68 1.54
CA THR A 146 12.11 -3.78 1.10
C THR A 146 10.88 -3.86 2.01
N MET A 147 10.77 -4.89 2.85
CA MET A 147 9.69 -5.02 3.83
C MET A 147 9.96 -4.14 5.05
N THR A 148 8.90 -3.72 5.73
CA THR A 148 8.98 -2.83 6.90
C THR A 148 9.79 -3.38 8.07
N GLY A 149 9.82 -4.71 8.25
CA GLY A 149 10.66 -5.38 9.26
C GLY A 149 12.12 -5.59 8.84
N GLY A 150 12.49 -5.21 7.61
CA GLY A 150 13.81 -5.46 7.01
C GLY A 150 14.16 -6.94 6.80
N ALA A 151 13.20 -7.83 7.02
CA ALA A 151 13.35 -9.27 7.04
C ALA A 151 11.98 -9.96 6.90
N VAL A 152 12.00 -11.28 6.65
CA VAL A 152 10.80 -12.13 6.60
C VAL A 152 10.96 -13.29 7.58
N LYS A 153 9.94 -13.51 8.41
CA LYS A 153 9.83 -14.69 9.27
C LYS A 153 8.36 -15.11 9.36
N PHE A 154 8.09 -16.34 8.98
CA PHE A 154 6.73 -16.87 9.05
C PHE A 154 6.45 -17.52 10.40
N ASP A 155 5.26 -17.31 10.94
CA ASP A 155 4.75 -18.13 12.04
C ASP A 155 4.09 -19.42 11.52
N ARG A 156 3.50 -20.18 12.45
CA ARG A 156 2.78 -21.43 12.15
C ARG A 156 1.58 -21.26 11.21
N THR A 157 1.04 -20.05 11.10
CA THR A 157 -0.09 -19.72 10.21
C THR A 157 0.37 -19.30 8.82
N GLY A 158 1.68 -19.07 8.65
CA GLY A 158 2.26 -18.51 7.43
C GLY A 158 2.28 -16.98 7.42
N LEU A 159 1.94 -16.32 8.53
CA LEU A 159 1.99 -14.86 8.64
C LEU A 159 3.45 -14.39 8.78
N ASN A 160 3.86 -13.40 7.99
CA ASN A 160 5.14 -12.74 8.20
C ASN A 160 5.07 -11.84 9.45
N THR A 161 5.60 -12.31 10.57
CA THR A 161 5.46 -11.64 11.89
C THR A 161 6.28 -10.35 12.01
N LEU A 162 7.13 -10.05 11.03
CA LEU A 162 7.99 -8.87 11.02
C LEU A 162 7.40 -7.74 10.18
N SER A 163 6.37 -8.02 9.39
CA SER A 163 5.73 -7.01 8.57
C SER A 163 4.76 -6.19 9.41
N VAL A 164 4.95 -4.88 9.38
CA VAL A 164 4.01 -3.88 9.92
C VAL A 164 3.51 -3.06 8.73
N PRO A 165 2.19 -2.80 8.60
CA PRO A 165 1.69 -1.95 7.53
C PRO A 165 2.26 -0.54 7.64
N VAL A 166 2.54 0.09 6.50
CA VAL A 166 2.86 1.51 6.39
C VAL A 166 1.62 2.33 6.06
N MET A 167 1.64 3.59 6.48
CA MET A 167 0.78 4.62 5.90
C MET A 167 1.60 5.37 4.85
N VAL A 168 1.03 5.51 3.65
CA VAL A 168 1.58 6.32 2.56
C VAL A 168 0.69 7.53 2.30
N GLN A 169 1.28 8.61 1.80
CA GLN A 169 0.58 9.81 1.40
C GLN A 169 1.01 10.24 0.00
N TRP A 170 0.03 10.51 -0.87
CA TRP A 170 0.29 11.12 -2.17
C TRP A 170 0.83 12.54 -1.99
N ARG A 171 2.04 12.77 -2.50
CA ARG A 171 2.73 14.05 -2.44
C ARG A 171 3.52 14.27 -3.71
N ASN A 172 3.26 15.37 -4.41
CA ASN A 172 3.96 15.72 -5.65
C ASN A 172 3.99 14.57 -6.66
N LYS A 173 2.83 13.91 -6.83
CA LYS A 173 2.63 12.75 -7.71
C LYS A 173 3.37 11.46 -7.34
N GLU A 174 3.91 11.39 -6.13
CA GLU A 174 4.60 10.21 -5.60
C GLU A 174 3.93 9.73 -4.30
N LEU A 175 4.13 8.46 -3.94
CA LEU A 175 3.69 7.91 -2.67
C LEU A 175 4.82 7.95 -1.66
N VAL A 176 4.65 8.76 -0.61
CA VAL A 176 5.63 8.93 0.45
C VAL A 176 5.18 8.16 1.69
N THR A 177 6.04 7.31 2.23
CA THR A 177 5.81 6.64 3.51
C THR A 177 5.85 7.65 4.65
N VAL A 178 4.75 7.76 5.40
CA VAL A 178 4.59 8.75 6.49
C VAL A 178 4.44 8.14 7.89
N TRP A 179 4.23 6.83 7.98
CA TRP A 179 4.15 6.08 9.25
C TRP A 179 4.41 4.58 8.99
N PRO A 180 4.94 3.79 9.96
CA PRO A 180 5.37 4.17 11.31
C PRO A 180 6.64 5.00 11.35
N GLY A 181 6.83 5.73 12.45
CA GLY A 181 7.88 6.76 12.57
C GLY A 181 9.31 6.24 12.39
N ASN A 182 9.55 4.95 12.64
CA ASN A 182 10.85 4.31 12.43
C ASN A 182 11.20 4.02 10.96
N VAL A 183 10.21 4.03 10.05
CA VAL A 183 10.43 3.82 8.61
C VAL A 183 9.93 5.00 7.75
N ALA A 184 9.24 5.97 8.36
CA ALA A 184 8.71 7.15 7.70
C ALA A 184 9.82 7.96 7.00
N LYS A 185 9.55 8.37 5.76
CA LYS A 185 10.41 9.25 4.95
C LYS A 185 10.02 10.72 5.11
N ALA A 186 8.81 10.99 5.61
CA ALA A 186 8.36 12.31 6.03
C ALA A 186 7.25 12.20 7.08
N LYS A 187 6.89 13.32 7.72
CA LYS A 187 5.65 13.39 8.53
C LYS A 187 4.43 13.47 7.61
N ALA A 188 3.30 12.93 8.06
CA ALA A 188 2.01 13.13 7.42
C ALA A 188 1.65 14.62 7.41
N VAL A 189 1.15 15.11 6.28
CA VAL A 189 0.62 16.47 6.15
C VAL A 189 -0.89 16.40 6.25
N TRP A 190 -1.46 17.05 7.25
CA TRP A 190 -2.91 17.12 7.43
C TRP A 190 -3.41 18.42 6.80
N LYS A 191 -4.42 18.35 5.93
CA LYS A 191 -5.18 19.55 5.55
C LYS A 191 -6.15 19.85 6.69
N ALA A 192 -6.07 21.08 7.20
CA ALA A 192 -7.00 21.63 8.19
C ALA A 192 -8.31 22.05 7.51
#